data_AF-A0A136KWL3-F1
#
_entry.id   AF-A0A136KWL3-F1
#
_cell.length_a   1.000
_cell.length_b   1.000
_cell.length_c   1.000
_cell.angle_alpha   90.00
_cell.angle_beta   90.00
_cell.angle_gamma   90.00
#
_symmetry.space_group_name_H-M   'P 1'
#
loop_
_entity.id
_entity.type
_entity.pdbx_description
1 polymer ?
#
loop_
_entity_poly.entity_id
_entity_poly.type
_entity_poly.pdbx_seq_one_letter_code
_entity_poly.pdbx_strand_id
1 'polypeptide(L)' 'MIGRVNVVFCFVTDMPRAVSFYRSLMETEPAFESSHWTEFFAGGLRVALHLSSPESTAKSGQPAGFPASSAMI' A
#
# COMPACT_ATOMS: atom_id res chain seq x y z
N MET A 1 2.09 22.76 8.39
CA MET A 1 0.72 22.32 8.74
C MET A 1 0.41 21.04 7.95
N ILE A 2 -0.10 19.99 8.59
CA ILE A 2 -0.54 18.77 7.89
C ILE A 2 -1.97 19.02 7.38
N GLY A 3 -2.22 18.82 6.09
CA GLY A 3 -3.48 19.20 5.45
C GLY A 3 -4.55 18.10 5.46
N ARG A 4 -4.20 16.88 5.02
CA ARG A 4 -5.08 15.71 4.99
C ARG A 4 -4.28 14.43 4.85
N VAL A 5 -4.89 13.29 5.16
CA VAL A 5 -4.35 11.97 4.79
C VAL A 5 -4.52 11.80 3.28
N ASN A 6 -3.41 11.52 2.58
CA ASN A 6 -3.39 11.37 1.12
C ASN A 6 -3.23 9.90 0.69
N VAL A 7 -2.62 9.08 1.55
CA VAL A 7 -2.35 7.66 1.28
C VAL A 7 -2.61 6.87 2.55
N VAL A 8 -3.31 5.74 2.43
CA VAL A 8 -3.34 4.68 3.43
C VAL A 8 -2.71 3.45 2.80
N PHE A 9 -1.79 2.79 3.50
CA PHE A 9 -1.22 1.55 3.00
C PHE A 9 -1.49 0.37 3.95
N CYS A 10 -1.67 -0.80 3.36
CA CYS A 10 -1.89 -2.06 4.05
C CYS A 10 -0.75 -3.01 3.72
N PHE A 11 -0.15 -3.59 4.76
CA PHE A 11 0.79 -4.68 4.58
C PHE A 11 0.03 -5.96 4.18
N VAL A 12 0.51 -6.62 3.14
CA VAL A 12 -0.07 -7.88 2.62
C VAL A 12 1.01 -8.95 2.57
N THR A 13 0.64 -10.23 2.63
CA THR A 13 1.61 -11.34 2.57
C THR A 13 1.63 -12.04 1.22
N ASP A 14 0.63 -11.79 0.39
CA ASP A 14 0.45 -12.36 -0.94
C ASP A 14 -0.10 -11.26 -1.85
N MET A 15 0.77 -10.71 -2.72
CA MET A 15 0.41 -9.56 -3.55
C MET A 15 -0.64 -9.91 -4.61
N PRO A 16 -0.50 -10.95 -5.45
CA PRO A 16 -1.52 -11.29 -6.45
C PRO A 16 -2.92 -11.50 -5.84
N ARG A 17 -2.99 -12.23 -4.71
CA ARG A 17 -4.27 -12.44 -4.01
C ARG A 17 -4.86 -11.14 -3.49
N ALA A 18 -4.03 -10.28 -2.88
CA ALA A 18 -4.50 -9.01 -2.35
C ALA A 18 -4.97 -8.07 -3.47
N VAL A 19 -4.23 -7.96 -4.56
CA VAL A 19 -4.62 -7.13 -5.72
C VAL A 19 -5.96 -7.61 -6.28
N SER A 20 -6.15 -8.92 -6.46
CA SER A 20 -7.43 -9.46 -6.93
C SER A 20 -8.59 -9.11 -5.98
N PHE A 21 -8.37 -9.21 -4.66
CA PHE A 21 -9.38 -8.83 -3.67
C PHE A 21 -9.75 -7.34 -3.76
N TYR A 22 -8.76 -6.45 -3.79
CA TYR A 22 -8.99 -5.01 -3.83
C TYR A 22 -9.57 -4.53 -5.17
N ARG A 23 -9.18 -5.14 -6.30
CA ARG A 23 -9.83 -4.94 -7.61
C ARG A 23 -11.32 -5.22 -7.55
N SER A 24 -11.70 -6.38 -7.00
CA SER A 24 -13.11 -6.75 -6.86
C SER A 24 -13.86 -5.85 -5.88
N LEU A 25 -13.23 -5.44 -4.78
CA LEU A 25 -13.85 -4.58 -3.77
C LEU A 25 -14.09 -3.14 -4.27
N MET A 26 -13.13 -2.60 -5.01
CA MET A 26 -13.17 -1.21 -5.47
C MET A 26 -13.76 -1.06 -6.87
N GLU A 27 -14.00 -2.18 -7.55
CA GLU A 27 -14.52 -2.23 -8.92
C GLU A 27 -13.69 -1.39 -9.90
N THR A 28 -12.37 -1.33 -9.67
CA THR A 28 -11.42 -0.56 -10.47
C THR A 28 -10.09 -1.27 -10.61
N GLU A 29 -9.40 -0.97 -11.71
CA GLU A 29 -8.01 -1.35 -11.89
C GLU A 29 -7.07 -0.50 -11.01
N PRO A 30 -5.91 -1.04 -10.61
CA PRO A 30 -4.87 -0.28 -9.92
C PRO A 30 -4.38 0.89 -10.79
N ALA A 31 -4.12 2.03 -10.16
CA ALA A 31 -3.45 3.16 -10.80
C ALA A 31 -1.94 2.90 -10.98
N PHE A 32 -1.38 2.00 -10.18
CA PHE A 32 0.00 1.52 -10.26
C PHE A 32 0.07 0.10 -9.72
N GLU A 33 0.81 -0.80 -10.36
CA GLU A 33 0.97 -2.18 -9.93
C GLU A 33 2.42 -2.64 -10.07
N SER A 34 2.96 -3.29 -9.04
CA SER A 34 4.26 -3.95 -9.05
C SER A 34 4.25 -5.17 -8.11
N SER A 35 5.30 -5.98 -8.14
CA SER A 35 5.40 -7.16 -7.28
C SER A 35 5.44 -6.85 -5.78
N HIS A 36 5.82 -5.63 -5.39
CA HIS A 36 6.01 -5.24 -3.99
C HIS A 36 5.10 -4.10 -3.52
N TRP A 37 4.53 -3.33 -4.46
CA TRP A 37 3.69 -2.18 -4.18
C TRP A 37 2.62 -2.01 -5.26
N THR A 38 1.35 -1.90 -4.84
CA THR A 38 0.21 -1.67 -5.75
C THR A 38 -0.68 -0.61 -5.17
N GLU A 39 -1.26 0.24 -6.00
CA GLU A 39 -2.09 1.36 -5.57
C GLU A 39 -3.41 1.45 -6.31
N PHE A 40 -4.44 1.82 -5.57
CA PHE A 40 -5.77 2.12 -6.07
C PHE A 40 -6.12 3.58 -5.75
N PHE A 41 -6.92 4.19 -6.62
CA PHE A 41 -7.45 5.51 -6.36
C PHE A 41 -8.90 5.42 -5.88
N ALA A 42 -9.18 6.00 -4.72
CA ALA A 42 -10.49 6.04 -4.10
C ALA A 42 -10.84 7.49 -3.77
N GLY A 43 -11.48 8.19 -4.72
CA GLY A 43 -12.09 9.50 -4.49
C GLY A 43 -11.16 10.56 -3.90
N GLY A 44 -9.90 10.64 -4.35
CA GLY A 44 -8.92 11.61 -3.84
C GLY A 44 -7.99 11.08 -2.75
N LEU A 45 -8.14 9.81 -2.36
CA LEU A 45 -7.25 9.06 -1.48
C LEU A 45 -6.58 7.92 -2.27
N ARG A 46 -5.29 7.65 -2.02
CA ARG A 46 -4.63 6.44 -2.52
C ARG A 46 -4.70 5.33 -1.47
N VAL A 47 -5.15 4.15 -1.87
CA VAL A 47 -5.05 2.93 -1.06
C VAL A 47 -3.93 2.09 -1.65
N ALA A 48 -2.87 1.85 -0.87
CA ALA A 48 -1.72 1.10 -1.32
C ALA A 48 -1.58 -0.24 -0.61
N LEU A 49 -1.10 -1.25 -1.32
CA LEU A 49 -0.74 -2.56 -0.81
C LEU A 49 0.78 -2.63 -0.82
N HIS A 50 1.38 -2.99 0.31
CA HIS A 50 2.82 -3.19 0.45
C HIS A 50 3.08 -4.64 0.81
N LEU A 51 3.86 -5.36 0.00
CA LEU A 51 4.21 -6.74 0.32
C LEU A 51 5.08 -6.75 1.59
N SER A 52 4.70 -7.60 2.54
CA SER A 52 5.43 -7.73 3.80
C SER A 52 6.71 -8.49 3.56
N SER A 53 7.84 -7.90 3.95
CA SER A 53 9.10 -8.63 4.13
C SER A 53 9.03 -9.47 5.41
N PRO A 54 9.71 -10.62 5.51
CA PRO A 54 9.85 -11.39 6.75
C PRO A 54 10.30 -10.55 7.96
N GLU A 55 11.02 -9.45 7.74
CA GLU A 55 11.44 -8.51 8.78
C GLU A 55 10.32 -7.58 9.27
N SER A 56 9.29 -7.33 8.45
CA SER A 56 8.12 -6.51 8.81
C SER A 56 7.13 -7.25 9.69
N THR A 57 6.95 -8.56 9.49
CA THR A 57 6.05 -9.40 10.33
C THR A 57 6.55 -9.53 11.77
N ALA A 58 7.87 -9.50 12.00
CA ALA A 58 8.46 -9.52 13.34
C ALA A 58 8.18 -8.25 14.17
N LYS A 59 7.76 -7.15 13.53
CA LYS A 59 7.53 -5.85 14.17
C LYS A 59 6.05 -5.46 14.29
N SER A 60 5.12 -6.39 14.08
CA SER A 60 3.67 -6.13 14.14
C SER A 60 3.12 -5.69 15.52
N GLY A 61 3.99 -5.33 16.47
CA GLY A 61 3.66 -4.64 17.73
C GLY A 61 4.23 -3.21 17.84
N GLN A 62 4.89 -2.64 16.83
CA GLN A 62 5.39 -1.27 16.84
C GLN A 62 4.81 -0.44 15.67
N PRO A 63 4.43 0.84 15.90
CA PRO A 63 3.91 1.69 14.85
C PRO A 63 4.96 1.85 13.74
N ALA A 64 4.55 1.59 12.51
CA ALA A 64 5.41 1.62 11.34
C ALA A 64 6.05 3.00 11.17
N GLY A 65 7.37 3.08 11.41
CA GLY A 65 8.18 4.23 11.01
C GLY A 65 8.27 4.27 9.48
N PHE A 66 7.87 5.39 8.90
CA PHE A 66 7.92 5.63 7.46
C PHE A 66 9.38 5.53 6.95
N PRO A 67 9.70 4.71 5.93
CA PRO A 67 10.94 4.89 5.20
C PRO A 67 10.85 6.20 4.41
N ALA A 68 11.84 7.07 4.59
CA ALA A 68 11.96 8.32 3.85
C ALA A 68 12.01 8.03 2.36
N SER A 69 11.13 8.71 1.61
CA SER A 69 11.04 8.70 0.16
C SER A 69 12.42 8.87 -0.47
N SER A 70 12.96 7.83 -1.12
CA SER A 70 13.99 8.04 -2.12
C SER A 70 13.30 8.48 -3.38
N ALA A 71 13.41 9.78 -3.68
CA ALA A 71 13.12 10.33 -4.98
C ALA A 71 13.84 9.53 -6.06
N MET A 72 13.15 9.21 -7.16
CA MET A 72 13.79 8.91 -8.43
C MET A 72 13.29 9.91 -9.46
N ILE A 73 14.30 10.47 -10.12
CA ILE A 73 14.35 11.45 -11.20
C ILE A 73 13.57 10.94 -12.42
#